data_AF-A0A2B0LZU9-F1
#
_entry.id   AF-A0A2B0LZU9-F1
#
_cell.length_a   1.000
_cell.length_b   1.000
_cell.length_c   1.000
_cell.angle_alpha   90.00
_cell.angle_beta   90.00
_cell.angle_gamma   90.00
#
_symmetry.space_group_name_H-M   'P 1'
#
loop_
_entity.id
_entity.type
_entity.pdbx_description
1 polymer ?
#
loop_
_entity_poly.entity_id
_entity_poly.type
_entity_poly.pdbx_seq_one_letter_code
_entity_poly.pdbx_strand_id
1 'polypeptide(L)'
;MLNLIKRDLILQKKQLLVYLGCIIFFIVMNKHPILIFTVASIFIPFNTRSYDEKAETNILLNSLPYTRKEIVSSRYIGTIFYMLLAIAVTSVMLIIFQRSFTIEHIIMGNALFLLFAAISFPLFYQFKQNHMSLIVLVSFLVLTAFGPGAVQSLATKFSTVTDAIFSLSIPTLYAIATVIILCAYLVSWGVSLFIYQRKAF
;
A
#
# COMPACT_ATOMS: atom_id res chain seq x y z
N MET A 1 16.68 -10.04 10.82
CA MET A 1 15.63 -9.24 10.14
C MET A 1 16.07 -7.84 9.68
N LEU A 2 16.70 -7.01 10.52
CA LEU A 2 17.04 -5.61 10.17
C LEU A 2 17.90 -5.46 8.89
N ASN A 3 18.78 -6.42 8.61
CA ASN A 3 19.61 -6.40 7.40
C ASN A 3 18.78 -6.52 6.11
N LEU A 4 17.65 -7.22 6.14
CA LEU A 4 16.72 -7.32 5.01
C LEU A 4 16.08 -5.95 4.71
N ILE A 5 15.66 -5.25 5.77
CA ILE A 5 15.09 -3.90 5.65
C ILE A 5 16.16 -2.91 5.16
N LYS A 6 17.40 -3.01 5.65
CA LYS A 6 18.52 -2.17 5.17
C LYS A 6 18.81 -2.39 3.68
N ARG A 7 18.77 -3.64 3.21
CA ARG A 7 18.93 -3.96 1.79
C ARG A 7 17.85 -3.28 0.95
N ASP A 8 16.60 -3.40 1.38
CA ASP A 8 15.46 -2.81 0.67
C ASP A 8 15.56 -1.26 0.64
N LEU A 9 16.07 -0.64 1.71
CA LEU A 9 16.36 0.80 1.77
C LEU A 9 17.40 1.26 0.74
N ILE A 10 18.45 0.47 0.52
CA ILE A 10 19.50 0.78 -0.45
C ILE A 10 18.93 0.77 -1.87
N LEU A 11 18.11 -0.24 -2.18
CA LEU A 11 17.40 -0.34 -3.46
C LEU A 11 16.47 0.86 -3.66
N GLN A 12 15.72 1.21 -2.61
CA GLN A 12 14.78 2.31 -2.65
C GLN A 12 15.44 3.68 -2.83
N LYS A 13 16.63 3.90 -2.25
CA LYS A 13 17.38 5.16 -2.42
C LYS A 13 17.65 5.48 -3.89
N LYS A 14 17.94 4.47 -4.72
CA LYS A 14 18.16 4.65 -6.17
C LYS A 14 16.89 5.05 -6.92
N GLN A 15 15.73 4.62 -6.42
CA GLN A 15 14.42 4.88 -7.04
C GLN A 15 13.74 6.15 -6.49
N LEU A 16 14.29 6.75 -5.43
CA LEU A 16 13.75 7.93 -4.77
C LEU A 16 13.50 9.10 -5.73
N LEU A 17 14.41 9.30 -6.68
CA LEU A 17 14.31 10.36 -7.69
C LEU A 17 13.08 10.19 -8.60
N VAL A 18 12.79 8.94 -9.01
CA VAL A 18 11.61 8.62 -9.82
C VAL A 18 10.32 8.83 -9.00
N TYR A 19 10.33 8.48 -7.71
CA TYR A 19 9.19 8.72 -6.82
C TYR A 19 8.89 10.20 -6.63
N LEU A 20 9.93 11.01 -6.42
CA LEU A 20 9.78 12.46 -6.31
C LEU A 20 9.19 13.05 -7.60
N GLY A 21 9.69 12.65 -8.76
CA GLY A 21 9.14 13.08 -10.06
C GLY A 21 7.65 12.72 -10.20
N CYS A 22 7.26 11.51 -9.80
CA CYS A 22 5.86 11.08 -9.83
C CYS A 22 4.98 11.93 -8.91
N ILE A 23 5.40 12.16 -7.66
CA ILE A 23 4.67 13.00 -6.69
C ILE A 23 4.50 14.42 -7.23
N ILE A 24 5.59 15.02 -7.75
CA ILE A 24 5.56 16.37 -8.33
C ILE A 24 4.56 16.42 -9.50
N PHE A 25 4.58 15.42 -10.39
CA PHE A 25 3.63 15.34 -11.50
C PHE A 25 2.17 15.39 -11.01
N PHE A 26 1.81 14.62 -9.99
CA PHE A 26 0.46 14.64 -9.42
C PHE A 26 0.09 15.96 -8.74
N ILE A 27 1.05 16.64 -8.11
CA ILE A 27 0.86 17.96 -7.49
C ILE A 27 0.62 19.05 -8.57
N VAL A 28 1.40 19.03 -9.65
CA VAL A 28 1.27 19.96 -10.79
C VAL A 28 -0.05 19.75 -11.52
N MET A 29 -0.50 18.50 -11.67
CA MET A 29 -1.81 18.14 -12.23
C MET A 29 -3.01 18.48 -11.32
N ASN A 30 -2.77 19.17 -10.19
CA ASN A 30 -3.79 19.64 -9.26
C ASN A 30 -4.74 18.52 -8.80
N LYS A 31 -4.21 17.31 -8.56
CA LYS A 31 -5.01 16.18 -8.10
C LYS A 31 -5.31 16.29 -6.61
N HIS A 32 -6.39 15.62 -6.18
CA HIS A 32 -6.84 15.64 -4.80
C HIS A 32 -5.77 15.07 -3.84
N PRO A 33 -5.49 15.70 -2.67
CA PRO A 33 -4.42 15.29 -1.76
C PRO A 33 -4.48 13.81 -1.34
N ILE A 34 -5.69 13.27 -1.11
CA ILE A 34 -5.90 11.84 -0.78
C ILE A 34 -5.25 10.94 -1.84
N LEU A 35 -5.46 11.23 -3.12
CA LEU A 35 -4.91 10.43 -4.22
C LEU A 35 -3.39 10.53 -4.24
N ILE A 36 -2.83 11.72 -3.99
CA ILE A 36 -1.38 11.95 -3.95
C ILE A 36 -0.74 11.09 -2.84
N PHE A 37 -1.34 11.09 -1.63
CA PHE A 37 -0.87 10.25 -0.53
C PHE A 37 -0.99 8.75 -0.84
N THR A 38 -2.12 8.30 -1.39
CA THR A 38 -2.31 6.88 -1.75
C THR A 38 -1.30 6.43 -2.81
N VAL A 39 -1.13 7.20 -3.88
CA VAL A 39 -0.18 6.91 -4.96
C VAL A 39 1.25 6.86 -4.41
N ALA A 40 1.66 7.86 -3.65
CA ALA A 40 3.01 7.89 -3.08
C ALA A 40 3.28 6.68 -2.17
N SER A 41 2.32 6.32 -1.31
CA SER A 41 2.44 5.16 -0.43
C SER A 41 2.44 3.82 -1.18
N ILE A 42 1.79 3.72 -2.35
CA ILE A 42 1.84 2.51 -3.20
C ILE A 42 3.17 2.41 -3.95
N PHE A 43 3.61 3.48 -4.59
CA PHE A 43 4.75 3.42 -5.51
C PHE A 43 6.03 2.94 -4.81
N ILE A 44 6.25 3.37 -3.58
CA ILE A 44 7.47 3.05 -2.82
C ILE A 44 7.65 1.53 -2.56
N PRO A 45 6.73 0.84 -1.85
CA PRO A 45 6.88 -0.58 -1.55
C PRO A 45 6.68 -1.49 -2.77
N PHE A 46 5.88 -1.09 -3.77
CA PHE A 46 5.58 -1.95 -4.91
C PHE A 46 6.69 -2.00 -5.97
N ASN A 47 7.41 -0.90 -6.20
CA ASN A 47 8.51 -0.91 -7.17
C ASN A 47 9.70 -1.76 -6.67
N THR A 48 9.99 -1.72 -5.36
CA THR A 48 10.96 -2.62 -4.72
C THR A 48 10.59 -4.09 -4.99
N ARG A 49 9.29 -4.40 -4.97
CA ARG A 49 8.79 -5.76 -5.26
C ARG A 49 8.92 -6.15 -6.74
N SER A 50 8.69 -5.21 -7.66
CA SER A 50 8.92 -5.41 -9.10
C SER A 50 10.39 -5.64 -9.44
N TYR A 51 11.30 -5.00 -8.69
CA TYR A 51 12.73 -5.25 -8.83
C TYR A 51 13.14 -6.61 -8.26
N ASP A 52 12.62 -6.98 -7.09
CA ASP A 52 12.83 -8.29 -6.47
C ASP A 52 12.35 -9.46 -7.34
N GLU A 53 11.30 -9.22 -8.14
CA GLU A 53 10.77 -10.15 -9.13
C GLU A 53 11.77 -10.42 -10.27
N LYS A 54 12.38 -9.37 -10.84
CA LYS A 54 13.33 -9.50 -11.95
C LYS A 54 14.62 -10.21 -11.56
N ALA A 55 15.00 -10.16 -10.29
CA ALA A 55 16.24 -10.71 -9.77
C ALA A 55 16.08 -12.08 -9.10
N GLU A 56 14.89 -12.70 -9.18
CA GLU A 56 14.54 -13.94 -8.47
C GLU A 56 14.95 -13.92 -6.98
N THR A 57 14.81 -12.75 -6.34
CA THR A 57 15.36 -12.48 -5.01
C THR A 57 14.85 -13.47 -3.96
N ASN A 58 13.69 -14.12 -4.18
CA ASN A 58 13.17 -15.15 -3.28
C ASN A 58 14.09 -16.38 -3.19
N ILE A 59 14.79 -16.78 -4.26
CA ILE A 59 15.74 -17.89 -4.23
C ILE A 59 16.95 -17.49 -3.37
N LEU A 60 17.53 -16.32 -3.64
CA LEU A 60 18.65 -15.78 -2.87
C LEU A 60 18.31 -15.62 -1.38
N LEU A 61 17.11 -15.13 -1.06
CA LEU A 61 16.66 -14.97 0.32
C LEU A 61 16.45 -16.30 1.05
N ASN A 62 16.02 -17.35 0.34
CA ASN A 62 15.86 -18.68 0.91
C ASN A 62 17.21 -19.42 1.07
N SER A 63 18.26 -18.99 0.37
CA SER A 63 19.63 -19.49 0.56
C SER A 63 20.35 -18.85 1.75
N LEU A 64 19.84 -17.75 2.28
CA LEU A 64 20.37 -17.10 3.48
C LEU A 64 19.85 -17.79 4.75
N PRO A 65 20.57 -17.70 5.89
CA PRO A 65 20.15 -18.29 7.16
C PRO A 65 19.02 -17.49 7.83
N TYR A 66 17.92 -17.27 7.10
CA TYR A 66 16.70 -16.61 7.58
C TYR A 66 15.52 -17.56 7.50
N THR A 67 14.63 -17.48 8.49
CA THR A 67 13.40 -18.25 8.45
C THR A 67 12.42 -17.64 7.45
N ARG A 68 11.59 -18.49 6.84
CA ARG A 68 10.50 -18.06 5.95
C ARG A 68 9.56 -17.04 6.60
N LYS A 69 9.33 -17.17 7.92
CA LYS A 69 8.56 -16.22 8.71
C LYS A 69 9.23 -14.85 8.73
N GLU A 70 10.53 -14.79 8.98
CA GLU A 70 11.27 -13.54 8.99
C GLU A 70 11.25 -12.86 7.61
N ILE A 71 11.38 -13.61 6.52
CA ILE A 71 11.33 -13.04 5.16
C ILE A 71 10.00 -12.31 4.93
N VAL A 72 8.87 -12.98 5.18
CA VAL A 72 7.54 -12.38 4.99
C VAL A 72 7.29 -11.21 5.94
N SER A 73 7.60 -11.39 7.22
CA SER A 73 7.40 -10.37 8.26
C SER A 73 8.24 -9.12 8.01
N SER A 74 9.46 -9.25 7.51
CA SER A 74 10.32 -8.11 7.15
C SER A 74 9.69 -7.25 6.05
N ARG A 75 8.96 -7.86 5.11
CA ARG A 75 8.27 -7.16 4.01
C ARG A 75 7.02 -6.42 4.50
N TYR A 76 6.25 -7.02 5.41
CA TYR A 76 5.07 -6.36 6.00
C TYR A 76 5.48 -5.17 6.89
N ILE A 77 6.53 -5.32 7.69
CA ILE A 77 7.07 -4.24 8.53
C ILE A 77 7.73 -3.16 7.67
N GLY A 78 8.51 -3.56 6.65
CA GLY A 78 9.13 -2.64 5.70
C GLY A 78 8.09 -1.78 4.98
N THR A 79 6.95 -2.36 4.61
CA THR A 79 5.84 -1.62 3.99
C THR A 79 5.30 -0.51 4.90
N ILE A 80 5.10 -0.79 6.19
CA ILE A 80 4.65 0.22 7.16
C ILE A 80 5.71 1.33 7.30
N PHE A 81 6.98 0.96 7.37
CA PHE A 81 8.08 1.93 7.43
C PHE A 81 8.09 2.83 6.19
N TYR A 82 7.92 2.26 5.00
CA TYR A 82 7.88 3.00 3.75
C TYR A 82 6.64 3.86 3.57
N MET A 83 5.51 3.44 4.12
CA MET A 83 4.31 4.27 4.21
C MET A 83 4.57 5.52 5.05
N LEU A 84 5.19 5.38 6.23
CA LEU A 84 5.56 6.53 7.07
C LEU A 84 6.53 7.48 6.35
N LEU A 85 7.50 6.92 5.63
CA LEU A 85 8.43 7.70 4.81
C LEU A 85 7.69 8.42 3.67
N ALA A 86 6.75 7.74 3.00
CA ALA A 86 5.92 8.33 1.95
C ALA A 86 5.12 9.51 2.48
N ILE A 87 4.50 9.38 3.66
CA ILE A 87 3.75 10.45 4.34
C ILE A 87 4.66 11.65 4.60
N ALA A 88 5.86 11.43 5.14
CA ALA A 88 6.80 12.51 5.43
C ALA A 88 7.19 13.25 4.14
N VAL A 89 7.60 12.52 3.10
CA VAL A 89 8.03 13.11 1.82
C VAL A 89 6.89 13.85 1.14
N THR A 90 5.70 13.26 1.05
CA THR A 90 4.53 13.91 0.41
C THR A 90 4.06 15.14 1.17
N SER A 91 4.06 15.11 2.50
CA SER A 91 3.71 16.27 3.32
C SER A 91 4.67 17.43 3.06
N VAL A 92 5.97 17.17 3.07
CA VAL A 92 7.00 18.18 2.75
C VAL A 92 6.79 18.76 1.35
N MET A 93 6.52 17.91 0.35
CA MET A 93 6.26 18.37 -1.02
C MET A 93 5.00 19.23 -1.09
N LEU A 94 3.90 18.83 -0.47
CA LEU A 94 2.67 19.63 -0.47
C LEU A 94 2.86 21.00 0.18
N ILE A 95 3.66 21.09 1.25
CA ILE A 95 4.02 22.36 1.89
C ILE A 95 4.84 23.25 0.93
N ILE A 96 5.85 22.69 0.26
CA ILE A 96 6.71 23.43 -0.70
C ILE A 96 5.86 24.01 -1.84
N PHE A 97 4.90 23.24 -2.35
CA PHE A 97 3.99 23.65 -3.42
C PHE A 97 2.77 24.43 -2.92
N GLN A 98 2.74 24.83 -1.65
CA GLN A 98 1.67 25.63 -1.02
C GLN A 98 0.27 25.01 -1.21
N ARG A 99 0.18 23.68 -1.16
CA ARG A 99 -1.09 22.95 -1.24
C ARG A 99 -1.65 22.74 0.16
N SER A 100 -2.93 23.09 0.33
CA SER A 100 -3.67 22.77 1.55
C SER A 100 -3.89 21.26 1.66
N PHE A 101 -3.53 20.68 2.79
CA PHE A 101 -3.92 19.34 3.16
C PHE A 101 -4.27 19.27 4.65
N THR A 102 -5.13 18.32 5.00
CA THR A 102 -5.56 18.06 6.38
C THR A 102 -5.07 16.69 6.82
N ILE A 103 -5.08 16.46 8.14
CA ILE A 103 -4.73 15.15 8.73
C ILE A 103 -5.68 14.06 8.20
N GLU A 104 -6.94 14.40 7.93
CA GLU A 104 -7.92 13.48 7.36
C GLU A 104 -7.49 12.95 5.99
N HIS A 105 -6.91 13.81 5.14
CA HIS A 105 -6.41 13.37 3.84
C HIS A 105 -5.24 12.38 3.95
N ILE A 106 -4.39 12.54 4.97
CA ILE A 106 -3.31 11.59 5.25
C ILE A 106 -3.91 10.26 5.70
N ILE A 107 -4.84 10.28 6.65
CA ILE A 107 -5.48 9.07 7.19
C ILE A 107 -6.19 8.31 6.07
N MET A 108 -7.04 8.98 5.29
CA MET A 108 -7.77 8.36 4.18
C MET A 108 -6.83 7.81 3.09
N GLY A 109 -5.80 8.59 2.72
CA GLY A 109 -4.86 8.19 1.69
C GLY A 109 -4.11 6.91 2.05
N ASN A 110 -3.69 6.80 3.31
CA ASN A 110 -2.95 5.64 3.82
C ASN A 110 -3.86 4.46 4.19
N ALA A 111 -5.09 4.72 4.62
CA ALA A 111 -6.12 3.70 4.80
C ALA A 111 -6.40 2.95 3.49
N LEU A 112 -6.58 3.68 2.39
CA LEU A 112 -6.74 3.09 1.05
C LEU A 112 -5.51 2.29 0.63
N PHE A 113 -4.32 2.81 0.89
CA PHE A 113 -3.08 2.08 0.62
C PHE A 113 -2.98 0.77 1.40
N LEU A 114 -3.28 0.78 2.72
CA LEU A 114 -3.21 -0.43 3.55
C LEU A 114 -4.20 -1.49 3.10
N LEU A 115 -5.42 -1.11 2.74
CA LEU A 115 -6.40 -2.03 2.13
C LEU A 115 -5.88 -2.63 0.84
N PHE A 116 -5.32 -1.79 -0.03
CA PHE A 116 -4.74 -2.23 -1.30
C PHE A 116 -3.56 -3.20 -1.09
N ALA A 117 -2.68 -2.89 -0.14
CA ALA A 117 -1.55 -3.73 0.24
C ALA A 117 -2.00 -5.07 0.84
N ALA A 118 -3.04 -5.06 1.69
CA ALA A 118 -3.60 -6.26 2.31
C ALA A 118 -4.11 -7.27 1.27
N ILE A 119 -4.72 -6.80 0.18
CA ILE A 119 -5.19 -7.67 -0.91
C ILE A 119 -4.04 -8.09 -1.82
N SER A 120 -3.14 -7.15 -2.15
CA SER A 120 -2.06 -7.39 -3.12
C SER A 120 -0.98 -8.33 -2.59
N PHE A 121 -0.63 -8.26 -1.30
CA PHE A 121 0.48 -9.04 -0.74
C PHE A 121 0.29 -10.57 -0.80
N PRO A 122 -0.86 -11.14 -0.42
CA PRO A 122 -1.13 -12.56 -0.60
C PRO A 122 -1.09 -13.00 -2.06
N LEU A 123 -1.65 -12.18 -2.97
CA LEU A 123 -1.65 -12.44 -4.41
C LEU A 123 -0.24 -12.57 -4.96
N PHE A 124 0.68 -11.69 -4.56
CA PHE A 124 2.10 -11.78 -4.95
C PHE A 124 2.77 -13.09 -4.54
N TYR A 125 2.37 -13.69 -3.41
CA TYR A 125 2.94 -14.96 -2.96
C TYR A 125 2.29 -16.16 -3.65
N GLN A 126 1.02 -16.07 -4.05
CA GLN A 126 0.29 -17.14 -4.71
C GLN A 126 0.72 -17.29 -6.17
N PHE A 127 0.74 -16.21 -6.95
CA PHE A 127 0.97 -16.26 -8.40
C PHE A 127 2.46 -16.16 -8.78
N LYS A 128 2.84 -16.76 -9.91
CA LYS A 128 4.20 -16.60 -10.49
C LYS A 128 4.36 -15.15 -10.94
N GLN A 129 5.49 -14.55 -10.59
CA GLN A 129 5.55 -13.09 -10.41
C GLN A 129 5.57 -12.28 -11.71
N ASN A 130 5.91 -12.87 -12.86
CA ASN A 130 6.28 -12.21 -14.13
C ASN A 130 5.38 -11.07 -14.69
N HIS A 131 4.15 -10.90 -14.19
CA HIS A 131 3.22 -9.83 -14.59
C HIS A 131 2.54 -9.13 -13.41
N MET A 132 2.97 -9.38 -12.16
CA MET A 132 2.26 -8.90 -10.98
C MET A 132 2.35 -7.39 -10.80
N SER A 133 3.47 -6.78 -11.19
CA SER A 133 3.62 -5.31 -11.20
C SER A 133 2.59 -4.62 -12.09
N LEU A 134 2.33 -5.16 -13.29
CA LEU A 134 1.30 -4.67 -14.20
C LEU A 134 -0.11 -4.91 -13.65
N ILE A 135 -0.38 -6.09 -13.09
CA ILE A 135 -1.69 -6.41 -12.50
C ILE A 135 -2.03 -5.45 -11.36
N VAL A 136 -1.05 -5.11 -10.53
CA VAL A 136 -1.21 -4.14 -9.45
C VAL A 136 -1.44 -2.74 -9.99
N LEU A 137 -0.68 -2.31 -11.00
CA LEU A 137 -0.87 -0.98 -11.59
C LEU A 137 -2.27 -0.86 -12.20
N VAL A 138 -2.69 -1.88 -12.95
CA VAL A 138 -4.03 -1.95 -13.55
C VAL A 138 -5.11 -2.01 -12.47
N SER A 139 -4.94 -2.83 -11.43
CA SER A 139 -5.94 -2.91 -10.35
C SER A 139 -6.07 -1.60 -9.60
N PHE A 140 -4.96 -0.89 -9.37
CA PHE A 140 -4.97 0.44 -8.78
C PHE A 140 -5.70 1.48 -9.67
N LEU A 141 -5.43 1.48 -10.98
CA LEU A 141 -6.11 2.36 -11.93
C LEU A 141 -7.61 2.07 -12.00
N VAL A 142 -8.00 0.79 -11.99
CA VAL A 142 -9.41 0.38 -11.97
C VAL A 142 -10.07 0.82 -10.66
N LEU A 143 -9.42 0.62 -9.51
CA LEU A 143 -9.95 1.03 -8.21
C LEU A 143 -10.13 2.55 -8.11
N THR A 144 -9.20 3.34 -8.64
CA THR A 144 -9.30 4.80 -8.61
C THR A 144 -10.30 5.36 -9.61
N ALA A 145 -10.45 4.74 -10.79
CA ALA A 145 -11.41 5.17 -11.80
C ALA A 145 -12.85 4.75 -11.50
N PHE A 146 -13.06 3.49 -11.07
CA PHE A 146 -14.39 2.92 -10.88
C PHE A 146 -14.81 2.82 -9.41
N GLY A 147 -13.87 2.91 -8.47
CA GLY A 147 -14.15 2.78 -7.03
C GLY A 147 -15.22 3.75 -6.52
N PRO A 148 -15.13 5.06 -6.78
CA PRO A 148 -16.14 6.02 -6.33
C PRO A 148 -17.55 5.68 -6.85
N GLY A 149 -17.68 5.31 -8.11
CA GLY A 149 -18.97 4.93 -8.72
C GLY A 149 -19.53 3.61 -8.16
N ALA A 150 -18.67 2.64 -7.88
CA ALA A 150 -19.06 1.37 -7.25
C ALA A 150 -19.55 1.59 -5.81
N VAL A 151 -18.85 2.42 -5.03
CA VAL A 151 -19.26 2.77 -3.66
C VAL A 151 -20.59 3.51 -3.67
N GLN A 152 -20.78 4.48 -4.57
CA GLN A 152 -22.04 5.20 -4.69
C GLN A 152 -23.21 4.29 -5.08
N SER A 153 -22.97 3.32 -5.97
CA SER A 153 -23.99 2.34 -6.38
C SER A 153 -24.34 1.33 -5.29
N LEU A 154 -23.39 0.98 -4.42
CA LEU A 154 -23.65 0.15 -3.23
C LEU A 154 -24.41 0.94 -2.17
N ALA A 155 -24.03 2.21 -1.95
CA ALA A 155 -24.67 3.08 -0.98
C ALA A 155 -26.16 3.28 -1.28
N THR A 156 -26.53 3.44 -2.56
CA THR A 156 -27.94 3.57 -2.96
C THR A 156 -28.72 2.26 -2.81
N LYS A 157 -28.08 1.10 -2.99
CA LYS A 157 -28.73 -0.22 -2.84
C LYS A 157 -28.90 -0.68 -1.39
N PHE A 158 -28.01 -0.25 -0.49
CA PHE A 158 -28.01 -0.61 0.92
C PHE A 158 -28.27 0.62 1.81
N SER A 159 -29.27 1.43 1.42
CA SER A 159 -29.59 2.70 2.08
C SER A 159 -29.70 2.59 3.60
N THR A 160 -30.36 1.53 4.11
CA THR A 160 -30.53 1.27 5.54
C THR A 160 -29.21 1.11 6.30
N VAL A 161 -28.21 0.48 5.68
CA VAL A 161 -26.89 0.27 6.28
C VAL A 161 -26.07 1.55 6.21
N THR A 162 -26.13 2.27 5.10
CA THR A 162 -25.47 3.57 4.97
C THR A 162 -26.06 4.61 5.92
N ASP A 163 -27.38 4.67 6.10
CA ASP A 163 -28.03 5.62 7.00
C ASP A 163 -27.65 5.34 8.46
N ALA A 164 -27.55 4.06 8.84
CA ALA A 164 -27.02 3.66 10.14
C ALA A 164 -25.54 4.10 10.30
N ILE A 165 -24.72 3.97 9.25
CA ILE A 165 -23.32 4.41 9.26
C ILE A 165 -23.20 5.94 9.33
N PHE A 166 -24.04 6.68 8.61
CA PHE A 166 -24.06 8.15 8.61
C PHE A 166 -24.65 8.74 9.90
N SER A 167 -25.39 7.95 10.69
CA SER A 167 -25.88 8.37 12.01
C SER A 167 -24.78 8.37 13.09
N LEU A 168 -23.65 7.72 12.84
CA LEU A 168 -22.49 7.73 13.73
C LEU A 168 -21.66 9.01 13.57
N SER A 169 -21.01 9.43 14.65
CA SER A 169 -20.09 10.57 14.60
C SER A 169 -18.90 10.28 13.68
N ILE A 170 -18.43 11.31 12.97
CA ILE A 170 -17.29 11.22 12.04
C ILE A 170 -16.04 10.57 12.69
N PRO A 171 -15.64 10.92 13.94
CA PRO A 171 -14.50 10.29 14.59
C PRO A 171 -14.70 8.79 14.85
N THR A 172 -15.91 8.38 15.26
CA THR A 172 -16.23 6.96 15.49
C THR A 172 -16.17 6.14 14.21
N LEU A 173 -16.59 6.72 13.07
CA LEU A 173 -16.52 6.07 11.77
C LEU A 173 -15.06 5.83 11.35
N TYR A 174 -14.18 6.83 11.52
CA TYR A 174 -12.76 6.67 11.26
C TYR A 174 -12.09 5.63 12.18
N ALA A 175 -12.46 5.59 13.46
CA ALA A 175 -11.93 4.60 14.39
C ALA A 175 -12.31 3.17 13.98
N ILE A 176 -13.59 2.93 13.67
CA ILE A 176 -14.09 1.63 13.22
C ILE A 176 -13.40 1.22 11.91
N ALA A 177 -13.31 2.12 10.94
CA ALA A 177 -12.63 1.86 9.67
C ALA A 177 -11.16 1.48 9.89
N THR A 178 -10.45 2.21 10.75
CA THR A 178 -9.04 1.94 11.06
C THR A 178 -8.86 0.54 11.66
N VAL A 179 -9.73 0.15 12.60
CA VAL A 179 -9.69 -1.20 13.22
C VAL A 179 -9.93 -2.28 12.17
N ILE A 180 -10.92 -2.11 11.30
CA ILE A 180 -11.23 -3.07 10.23
C ILE A 180 -10.03 -3.24 9.29
N ILE A 181 -9.41 -2.13 8.88
CA ILE A 181 -8.24 -2.15 7.98
C ILE A 181 -7.05 -2.85 8.63
N LEU A 182 -6.81 -2.58 9.92
CA LEU A 182 -5.72 -3.19 10.67
C LEU A 182 -5.95 -4.70 10.82
N CYS A 183 -7.17 -5.13 11.14
CA CYS A 183 -7.55 -6.54 11.15
C CYS A 183 -7.35 -7.20 9.78
N ALA A 184 -7.80 -6.57 8.69
CA ALA A 184 -7.63 -7.08 7.33
C ALA A 184 -6.14 -7.23 6.97
N TYR A 185 -5.30 -6.27 7.37
CA TYR A 185 -3.85 -6.32 7.14
C TYR A 185 -3.17 -7.47 7.92
N LEU A 186 -3.59 -7.70 9.17
CA LEU A 186 -3.10 -8.83 9.98
C LEU A 186 -3.53 -10.19 9.41
N VAL A 187 -4.79 -10.31 8.99
CA VAL A 187 -5.29 -11.53 8.31
C VAL A 187 -4.50 -11.78 7.03
N SER A 188 -4.27 -10.74 6.22
CA SER A 188 -3.44 -10.80 5.02
C SER A 188 -2.02 -11.31 5.32
N TRP A 189 -1.41 -10.84 6.40
CA TRP A 189 -0.09 -11.29 6.83
C TRP A 189 -0.10 -12.79 7.18
N GLY A 190 -1.09 -13.27 7.92
CA GLY A 190 -1.27 -14.68 8.23
C GLY A 190 -1.43 -15.54 6.98
N VAL A 191 -2.28 -15.13 6.03
CA VAL A 191 -2.50 -15.82 4.75
C VAL A 191 -1.20 -15.87 3.94
N SER A 192 -0.47 -14.76 3.83
CA SER A 192 0.82 -14.70 3.14
C SER A 192 1.86 -15.64 3.74
N LEU A 193 1.93 -15.73 5.08
CA LEU A 193 2.82 -16.65 5.78
C LEU A 193 2.47 -18.11 5.45
N PHE A 194 1.19 -18.45 5.46
CA PHE A 194 0.70 -19.78 5.15
C PHE A 194 1.04 -20.20 3.71
N ILE A 195 0.82 -19.31 2.74
CA ILE A 195 1.15 -19.55 1.33
C ILE A 195 2.67 -19.71 1.17
N TYR A 196 3.47 -18.82 1.74
CA TYR A 196 4.93 -18.83 1.57
C TYR A 196 5.61 -20.04 2.24
N GLN A 197 5.05 -20.57 3.33
CA GLN A 197 5.55 -21.79 3.97
C GLN A 197 5.28 -23.04 3.13
N ARG A 198 4.12 -23.12 2.46
CA ARG A 198 3.73 -24.29 1.66
C ARG A 198 4.36 -24.33 0.26
N LYS A 199 4.90 -23.20 -0.22
CA LYS A 199 5.48 -23.12 -1.56
C LYS A 199 6.87 -23.75 -1.58
N ALA A 200 7.05 -24.83 -2.33
CA ALA A 200 8.38 -25.31 -2.69
C ALA A 200 8.99 -24.32 -3.70
N PHE A 201 10.18 -23.80 -3.38
CA PHE A 201 10.97 -22.92 -4.25
C PHE A 201 12.16 -23.71 -4.76
#